data_AF-A0A1Y3SH74-F1
#
_entry.id   AF-A0A1Y3SH74-F1
#
_cell.length_a   1.000
_cell.length_b   1.000
_cell.length_c   1.000
_cell.angle_alpha   90.00
_cell.angle_beta   90.00
_cell.angle_gamma   90.00
#
_symmetry.space_group_name_H-M   'P 1'
#
loop_
_entity.id
_entity.type
_entity.pdbx_description
1 polymer ?
#
loop_
_entity_poly.entity_id
_entity_poly.type
_entity_poly.pdbx_seq_one_letter_code
_entity_poly.pdbx_strand_id
1 'polypeptide(L)'
;MAACSCCGSDKEVSDIELTKGKFSLCATCYQELDKKITNICVGKIMQMRRMGLSQKEAIEAVFGSHEADIILATDAEFNKMIYR
;
A
#
# COMPACT_ATOMS: atom_id res chain seq x y z
N MET A 1 -23.30 -14.51 -3.78
CA MET A 1 -21.96 -13.90 -3.93
C MET A 1 -22.17 -12.43 -4.23
N ALA A 2 -21.41 -11.53 -3.60
CA ALA A 2 -21.48 -10.10 -3.91
C ALA A 2 -20.62 -9.81 -5.15
N ALA A 3 -21.07 -8.89 -6.00
CA ALA A 3 -20.32 -8.49 -7.18
C ALA A 3 -19.11 -7.63 -6.78
N CYS A 4 -17.98 -7.84 -7.45
CA CYS A 4 -16.79 -7.01 -7.21
C CYS A 4 -17.06 -5.55 -7.60
N SER A 5 -16.84 -4.61 -6.68
CA SER A 5 -17.01 -3.17 -6.91
C SER A 5 -16.08 -2.58 -7.98
N CYS A 6 -15.01 -3.30 -8.36
CA CYS A 6 -14.06 -2.85 -9.38
C CYS A 6 -14.36 -3.40 -10.78
N CYS A 7 -14.58 -4.72 -10.92
CA CYS A 7 -14.73 -5.36 -12.24
C CYS A 7 -16.13 -5.95 -12.49
N GLY A 8 -17.04 -5.87 -11.51
CA GLY A 8 -18.41 -6.39 -11.63
C GLY A 8 -18.53 -7.91 -11.61
N SER A 9 -17.43 -8.65 -11.42
CA SER A 9 -17.48 -10.12 -11.42
C SER A 9 -18.17 -10.67 -10.18
N ASP A 10 -19.07 -11.63 -10.36
CA ASP A 10 -19.67 -12.42 -9.28
C ASP A 10 -18.72 -13.56 -8.85
N LYS A 11 -17.72 -13.20 -8.04
CA LYS A 11 -16.72 -14.13 -7.45
C LYS A 11 -16.70 -13.97 -5.93
N GLU A 12 -15.85 -14.75 -5.25
CA GLU A 12 -15.54 -14.49 -3.86
C GLU A 12 -14.87 -13.10 -3.74
N VAL A 13 -15.39 -12.30 -2.81
CA VAL A 13 -14.96 -10.94 -2.56
C VAL A 13 -14.67 -10.75 -1.08
N SER A 14 -13.72 -9.85 -0.79
CA SER A 14 -13.42 -9.39 0.56
C SER A 14 -13.89 -7.95 0.71
N ASP A 15 -14.48 -7.64 1.86
CA ASP A 15 -14.91 -6.28 2.17
C ASP A 15 -13.74 -5.47 2.72
N ILE A 16 -13.61 -4.25 2.20
CA ILE A 16 -12.56 -3.31 2.55
C ILE A 16 -13.24 -2.00 2.90
N GLU A 17 -12.89 -1.45 4.05
CA GLU A 17 -13.38 -0.15 4.49
C GLU A 17 -12.35 0.92 4.12
N LEU A 18 -12.75 1.84 3.24
CA LEU A 18 -11.96 3.01 2.87
C LEU A 18 -12.66 4.25 3.40
N THR A 19 -11.95 5.38 3.43
CA THR A 19 -12.50 6.68 3.86
C THR A 19 -13.76 7.11 3.12
N LYS A 20 -13.98 6.62 1.89
CA LYS A 20 -15.17 6.91 1.07
C LYS A 20 -16.30 5.88 1.21
N GLY A 21 -16.13 4.85 2.05
CA GLY A 21 -17.12 3.80 2.27
C GLY A 21 -16.55 2.39 2.11
N LYS A 22 -17.45 1.41 2.16
CA LYS A 22 -17.13 -0.02 2.05
C LYS A 22 -17.15 -0.46 0.58
N PHE A 23 -16.13 -1.23 0.19
CA PHE A 23 -15.97 -1.79 -1.14
C PHE A 23 -15.76 -3.30 -1.04
N SER A 24 -16.39 -4.07 -1.93
CA SER A 24 -16.20 -5.53 -2.00
C SER A 24 -15.32 -5.85 -3.20
N LEU A 25 -14.08 -6.29 -2.98
CA LEU A 25 -13.13 -6.58 -4.06
C LEU A 25 -12.85 -8.07 -4.18
N CYS A 26 -12.80 -8.58 -5.42
CA CYS A 26 -12.26 -9.91 -5.66
C CYS A 26 -10.74 -9.92 -5.47
N ALA A 27 -10.16 -11.09 -5.24
CA ALA A 27 -8.73 -11.23 -4.95
C ALA A 27 -7.82 -10.55 -6.00
N THR A 28 -8.15 -10.65 -7.29
CA THR A 28 -7.37 -10.01 -8.36
C THR A 28 -7.41 -8.49 -8.27
N CYS A 29 -8.61 -7.90 -8.14
CA CYS A 29 -8.75 -6.44 -8.02
C CYS A 29 -8.13 -5.91 -6.73
N TYR A 30 -8.19 -6.69 -5.64
CA TYR A 30 -7.50 -6.36 -4.40
C TYR A 30 -5.98 -6.31 -4.58
N GLN A 31 -5.38 -7.34 -5.19
CA GLN A 31 -3.94 -7.38 -5.47
C GLN A 31 -3.48 -6.24 -6.37
N GLU A 32 -4.27 -5.89 -7.40
CA GLU A 32 -3.95 -4.75 -8.25
C GLU A 32 -4.02 -3.41 -7.50
N LEU A 33 -5.01 -3.25 -6.62
CA LEU A 33 -5.14 -2.07 -5.78
C LEU A 33 -3.96 -1.96 -4.81
N ASP A 34 -3.62 -3.05 -4.12
CA ASP A 34 -2.49 -3.14 -3.21
C ASP A 34 -1.18 -2.74 -3.90
N LYS A 35 -0.89 -3.32 -5.08
CA LYS A 35 0.29 -2.97 -5.88
C LYS A 35 0.33 -1.48 -6.26
N LYS A 36 -0.82 -0.89 -6.61
CA LYS A 36 -0.90 0.55 -6.94
C LYS A 36 -0.61 1.42 -5.71
N ILE A 37 -1.17 1.08 -4.56
CA ILE A 37 -0.92 1.80 -3.30
C ILE A 37 0.55 1.70 -2.92
N THR A 38 1.13 0.50 -2.95
CA THR A 38 2.56 0.28 -2.67
C THR A 38 3.46 1.14 -3.55
N ASN A 39 3.21 1.18 -4.86
CA ASN A 39 3.99 2.01 -5.77
C ASN A 39 3.87 3.52 -5.47
N ILE A 40 2.68 4.00 -5.09
CA ILE A 40 2.47 5.40 -4.69
C ILE A 40 3.27 5.71 -3.43
N CYS A 41 3.23 4.83 -2.42
CA CYS A 41 3.98 4.99 -1.17
C CYS A 41 5.49 5.01 -1.42
N VAL A 42 6.01 4.05 -2.20
CA VAL A 42 7.43 4.02 -2.58
C VAL A 42 7.83 5.28 -3.33
N GLY A 43 7.01 5.76 -4.27
CA GLY A 43 7.26 7.00 -5.01
C GLY A 43 7.40 8.22 -4.09
N LYS A 44 6.52 8.35 -3.09
CA LYS A 44 6.59 9.42 -2.08
C LYS A 44 7.83 9.29 -1.20
N ILE A 45 8.15 8.09 -0.72
CA ILE A 45 9.36 7.86 0.10
C ILE A 45 10.61 8.24 -0.70
N MET A 46 10.69 7.81 -1.94
CA MET A 46 11.77 8.16 -2.86
C MET A 46 11.91 9.67 -3.05
N GLN A 47 10.79 10.37 -3.25
CA GLN A 47 10.79 11.83 -3.37
C GLN A 47 11.34 12.48 -2.09
N MET A 48 10.88 12.06 -0.91
CA MET A 48 11.35 12.58 0.38
C MET A 48 12.84 12.30 0.60
N ARG A 49 13.33 11.12 0.23
CA ARG A 49 14.77 10.80 0.28
C ARG A 49 15.61 11.72 -0.59
N ARG A 50 15.12 12.09 -1.79
CA ARG A 50 15.79 13.09 -2.65
C ARG A 50 15.82 14.49 -2.04
N MET A 51 14.91 14.79 -1.13
CA MET A 51 14.87 16.06 -0.38
C MET A 51 15.80 16.04 0.86
N GLY A 52 16.50 14.93 1.10
CA GLY A 52 17.49 14.81 2.19
C GLY A 52 17.00 14.06 3.43
N LEU A 53 15.76 13.56 3.44
CA LEU A 53 15.27 12.73 4.55
C LEU A 53 15.98 11.37 4.54
N SER A 54 16.29 10.87 5.73
CA SER A 54 16.68 9.47 5.89
C SER A 54 15.51 8.55 5.49
N GLN A 55 15.82 7.28 5.23
CA GLN A 55 14.78 6.30 4.90
C GLN A 55 13.75 6.17 6.02
N LYS A 56 14.19 6.15 7.28
CA LYS A 56 13.29 6.06 8.43
C LYS A 56 12.35 7.26 8.46
N GLU A 57 12.87 8.48 8.41
CA GLU A 57 12.04 9.70 8.40
C GLU A 57 11.07 9.74 7.22
N ALA A 58 11.50 9.29 6.04
CA ALA A 58 10.64 9.25 4.85
C ALA A 58 9.52 8.20 4.97
N ILE A 59 9.77 7.03 5.59
CA ILE A 59 8.75 6.01 5.84
C ILE A 59 7.80 6.48 6.95
N GLU A 60 8.32 7.05 8.04
CA GLU A 60 7.53 7.61 9.14
C GLU A 60 6.58 8.71 8.65
N ALA A 61 7.03 9.56 7.73
CA ALA A 61 6.20 10.59 7.13
C ALA A 61 5.04 10.05 6.27
N VAL A 62 5.12 8.80 5.79
CA VAL A 62 4.08 8.17 4.97
C VAL A 62 3.16 7.28 5.80
N PHE A 63 3.70 6.52 6.75
CA PHE A 63 2.96 5.47 7.46
C PHE A 63 2.74 5.75 8.95
N GLY A 64 3.44 6.72 9.54
CA GLY A 64 3.51 6.89 10.99
C GLY A 64 4.69 6.14 11.60
N SER A 65 5.05 6.49 12.83
CA SER A 65 6.24 5.99 13.51
C SER A 65 6.15 4.52 13.92
N HIS A 66 4.98 4.07 14.39
CA HIS A 66 4.80 2.68 14.81
C HIS A 66 4.86 1.72 13.62
N GLU A 67 4.19 2.07 12.53
CA GLU A 67 4.13 1.30 11.29
C GLU A 67 5.48 1.30 10.58
N ALA A 68 6.24 2.40 10.65
CA ALA A 68 7.57 2.48 10.05
C ALA A 68 8.54 1.44 10.63
N ASP A 69 8.52 1.24 11.96
CA ASP A 69 9.37 0.23 12.60
C ASP A 69 8.98 -1.20 12.17
N ILE A 70 7.68 -1.47 11.97
CA ILE A 70 7.19 -2.75 11.45
C ILE A 70 7.66 -2.97 10.01
N ILE A 71 7.47 -1.98 9.14
CA ILE A 71 7.86 -2.05 7.71
C ILE A 71 9.37 -2.26 7.58
N LEU A 72 10.17 -1.51 8.34
CA LEU A 72 11.62 -1.63 8.34
C LEU A 72 12.08 -3.01 8.84
N ALA A 73 11.38 -3.61 9.81
CA ALA A 73 11.72 -4.90 10.37
C ALA A 73 11.25 -6.10 9.53
N THR A 74 10.14 -5.98 8.78
CA THR A 74 9.44 -7.14 8.22
C THR A 74 9.31 -7.14 6.69
N ASP A 75 9.36 -5.98 6.04
CA ASP A 75 9.04 -5.90 4.61
C ASP A 75 10.29 -5.77 3.73
N ALA A 76 10.95 -6.92 3.53
CA ALA A 76 12.16 -6.99 2.71
C ALA A 76 11.91 -6.63 1.24
N GLU A 77 10.74 -6.92 0.68
CA GLU A 77 10.40 -6.60 -0.70
C GLU A 77 10.15 -5.10 -0.88
N PHE A 78 9.40 -4.47 0.02
CA PHE A 78 9.22 -3.02 0.05
C PHE A 78 10.56 -2.29 0.21
N ASN A 79 11.41 -2.78 1.10
CA ASN A 79 12.76 -2.27 1.27
C ASN A 79 13.58 -2.37 -0.02
N LYS A 80 13.59 -3.52 -0.71
CA LYS A 80 14.29 -3.65 -2.00
C LYS A 80 13.82 -2.65 -3.05
N MET A 81 12.54 -2.29 -3.07
CA MET A 81 12.02 -1.27 -3.97
C MET A 81 12.57 0.12 -3.64
N ILE A 82 12.93 0.37 -2.38
CA ILE A 82 13.49 1.64 -1.91
C ILE A 82 15.03 1.71 -2.06
N TYR A 83 15.72 0.57 -2.13
CA TYR A 83 17.20 0.49 -2.18
C TYR A 83 17.81 0.46 -3.59
N ARG A 84 17.01 0.62 -4.66
CA ARG A 84 17.50 0.76 -6.04
C ARG A 84 17.99 2.17 -6.35
#